data_AF-A0A356Z5I9-F1
#
_entry.id   AF-A0A356Z5I9-F1
#
_cell.length_a   1.000
_cell.length_b   1.000
_cell.length_c   1.000
_cell.angle_alpha   90.00
_cell.angle_beta   90.00
_cell.angle_gamma   90.00
#
_symmetry.space_group_name_H-M   'P 1'
#
loop_
_entity.id
_entity.type
_entity.pdbx_description
1 polymer ?
#
loop_
_entity_poly.entity_id
_entity_poly.type
_entity_poly.pdbx_seq_one_letter_code
_entity_poly.pdbx_strand_id
1 'polypeptide(L)' 'MELTGDHEITNLSGNISTKDGNVYLHIHATLVDAKFKATGGHLNSAVISGACELFIQALDGEGNRIYDSELGLNVFQLNK' A
#
# COMPACT_ATOMS: atom_id res chain seq x y z
N MET A 1 -9.92 5.82 -9.25
CA MET A 1 -11.17 6.47 -8.81
C MET A 1 -10.90 7.06 -7.45
N GLU A 2 -11.29 8.30 -7.21
CA GLU A 2 -11.14 8.95 -5.91
C GLU A 2 -12.40 8.71 -5.07
N LEU A 3 -12.21 8.39 -3.78
CA LEU A 3 -13.30 8.27 -2.81
C LEU A 3 -13.37 9.58 -2.02
N THR A 4 -14.57 10.08 -1.77
CA THR A 4 -14.79 11.37 -1.08
C THR A 4 -15.69 11.18 0.13
N GLY A 5 -15.48 12.00 1.16
CA GLY A 5 -16.14 11.86 2.46
C GLY A 5 -15.39 10.95 3.43
N ASP A 6 -15.92 10.83 4.64
CA ASP A 6 -15.28 10.07 5.71
C ASP A 6 -15.44 8.56 5.50
N HIS A 7 -14.32 7.85 5.66
CA HIS A 7 -14.26 6.39 5.57
C HIS A 7 -13.41 5.84 6.71
N GLU A 8 -13.84 4.72 7.27
CA GLU A 8 -13.05 3.99 8.25
C GLU A 8 -12.02 3.12 7.56
N ILE A 9 -10.78 3.17 8.05
CA ILE A 9 -9.70 2.27 7.64
C ILE A 9 -9.90 0.96 8.41
N THR A 10 -10.47 -0.04 7.75
CA THR A 10 -10.66 -1.36 8.39
C THR A 10 -9.42 -2.23 8.30
N ASN A 11 -8.60 -2.03 7.26
CA ASN A 11 -7.32 -2.70 7.11
C ASN A 11 -6.42 -1.93 6.13
N LEU A 12 -5.14 -1.82 6.48
CA LEU A 12 -4.06 -1.50 5.56
C LEU A 12 -3.10 -2.67 5.53
N SER A 13 -2.78 -3.16 4.33
CA SER A 13 -1.82 -4.24 4.16
C SER A 13 -0.88 -3.90 3.03
N GLY A 14 0.41 -4.04 3.29
CA GLY A 14 1.42 -3.65 2.33
C GLY A 14 2.81 -3.96 2.82
N ASN A 15 3.78 -3.49 2.05
CA ASN A 15 5.18 -3.58 2.37
C ASN A 15 5.91 -2.27 2.07
N ILE A 16 7.05 -2.12 2.72
CA ILE A 16 8.04 -1.08 2.49
C ILE A 16 9.24 -1.79 1.86
N SER A 17 9.64 -1.36 0.67
CA SER A 17 10.74 -1.93 -0.10
C SER A 17 11.59 -0.79 -0.71
N THR A 18 12.54 -1.12 -1.57
CA THR A 18 13.33 -0.14 -2.34
C THR A 18 13.08 -0.28 -3.84
N LYS A 19 13.26 0.81 -4.59
CA LYS A 19 13.39 0.81 -6.05
C LYS A 19 14.34 1.95 -6.43
N ASP A 20 15.39 1.63 -7.20
CA ASP A 20 16.43 2.60 -7.62
C ASP A 20 17.00 3.39 -6.42
N GLY A 21 17.21 2.71 -5.28
CA GLY A 21 17.72 3.30 -4.04
C GLY A 21 16.72 4.13 -3.24
N ASN A 22 15.48 4.30 -3.71
CA ASN A 22 14.44 5.08 -3.04
C ASN A 22 13.42 4.17 -2.34
N VAL A 23 12.83 4.65 -1.25
CA VAL A 23 11.71 3.97 -0.58
C VAL A 23 10.56 3.76 -1.55
N TYR A 24 10.04 2.55 -1.59
CA TYR A 24 8.89 2.16 -2.41
C TYR A 24 7.81 1.55 -1.50
N LEU A 25 6.62 2.13 -1.53
CA LEU A 25 5.47 1.63 -0.78
C LEU A 25 4.54 0.88 -1.73
N HIS A 26 4.12 -0.32 -1.35
CA HIS A 26 3.03 -1.03 -2.00
C HIS A 26 1.98 -1.36 -0.96
N ILE A 27 0.90 -0.57 -0.93
CA ILE A 27 -0.14 -0.65 0.10
C ILE A 27 -1.49 -0.85 -0.57
N HIS A 28 -2.27 -1.77 -0.02
CA HIS A 28 -3.69 -1.95 -0.31
C HIS A 28 -4.49 -1.58 0.93
N ALA A 29 -5.70 -1.07 0.71
CA ALA A 29 -6.61 -0.63 1.76
C ALA A 29 -7.99 -1.27 1.59
N THR A 30 -8.66 -1.51 2.71
CA THR A 30 -10.11 -1.71 2.78
C THR A 30 -10.73 -0.58 3.57
N LEU A 31 -11.61 0.17 2.91
CA LEU A 31 -12.27 1.36 3.44
C LEU A 31 -13.76 1.11 3.55
N VAL A 32 -14.39 1.55 4.63
CA VAL A 32 -15.82 1.36 4.87
C VAL A 32 -16.51 2.71 5.05
N ASP A 33 -17.60 2.92 4.32
CA ASP A 33 -18.42 4.14 4.42
C ASP A 33 -19.41 4.08 5.60
N ALA A 34 -20.12 5.18 5.85
CA ALA A 34 -21.14 5.27 6.90
C ALA A 34 -22.35 4.30 6.73
N LYS A 35 -22.48 3.64 5.58
CA LYS A 35 -23.51 2.61 5.32
C LYS A 35 -22.94 1.20 5.44
N PHE A 36 -21.73 1.05 5.99
CA PHE A 36 -21.00 -0.21 6.10
C PHE A 36 -20.66 -0.86 4.75
N LYS A 37 -20.61 -0.09 3.66
CA LYS A 37 -20.17 -0.61 2.36
C LYS A 37 -18.65 -0.57 2.28
N ALA A 38 -18.05 -1.73 2.07
CA ALA A 38 -16.61 -1.86 1.88
C ALA A 38 -16.20 -1.57 0.43
N THR A 39 -15.14 -0.78 0.28
CA THR A 39 -14.39 -0.57 -0.96
C THR A 39 -12.94 -0.93 -0.71
N GLY A 40 -12.33 -1.73 -1.58
CA GLY A 40 -10.94 -2.16 -1.42
C GLY A 40 -10.13 -2.06 -2.70
N GLY A 41 -8.82 -1.95 -2.56
CA GLY A 41 -7.92 -1.90 -3.70
C GLY A 41 -6.53 -1.36 -3.38
N HIS A 42 -5.78 -1.04 -4.43
CA HIS A 42 -4.48 -0.36 -4.32
C HIS A 42 -4.66 1.06 -3.78
N LEU A 43 -3.87 1.44 -2.78
CA LEU A 43 -3.92 2.76 -2.18
C LEU A 43 -2.86 3.67 -2.80
N ASN A 44 -3.31 4.64 -3.60
CA ASN A 44 -2.42 5.66 -4.15
C ASN A 44 -2.10 6.75 -3.11
N SER A 45 -3.15 7.27 -2.46
CA SER A 45 -3.04 8.32 -1.44
C SER A 45 -4.34 8.38 -0.62
N ALA A 46 -4.23 8.84 0.62
CA ALA A 46 -5.37 9.19 1.47
C ALA A 46 -4.96 10.32 2.43
N VAL A 47 -5.95 11.09 2.90
CA VAL A 47 -5.77 12.10 3.95
C VAL A 47 -6.33 11.54 5.25
N ILE A 48 -5.53 11.55 6.31
CA ILE A 48 -5.99 11.10 7.63
C ILE A 48 -6.81 12.22 8.28
N SER A 49 -8.07 11.93 8.60
CA SER A 49 -9.01 12.85 9.24
C SER A 49 -8.96 12.77 10.78
N GLY A 50 -8.83 11.54 11.32
CA GLY A 50 -8.71 11.26 12.75
C GLY A 50 -7.35 10.66 13.10
N ALA A 51 -7.31 9.35 13.26
CA ALA A 51 -6.09 8.59 13.52
C ALA A 51 -5.80 7.58 12.40
N CYS A 52 -4.53 7.22 12.25
CA CYS A 52 -4.08 6.07 11.48
C CYS A 52 -3.00 5.37 12.29
N GLU A 53 -3.38 4.26 12.92
CA GLU A 53 -2.50 3.50 13.80
C GLU A 53 -1.91 2.34 13.01
N LEU A 54 -0.58 2.32 12.88
CA LEU A 54 0.14 1.38 12.02
C LEU A 54 1.16 0.59 12.82
N PHE A 55 1.26 -0.69 12.52
CA PHE A 55 2.37 -1.54 12.95
C PHE A 55 3.32 -1.73 11.78
N ILE A 56 4.60 -1.42 11.98
CA ILE A 56 5.65 -1.64 10.98
C ILE A 56 6.63 -2.65 11.57
N GLN A 57 6.76 -3.79 10.89
CA GLN A 57 7.76 -4.80 11.22
C GLN A 57 8.94 -4.69 10.25
N ALA A 58 10.10 -4.34 10.78
CA ALA A 58 11.34 -4.41 10.03
C ALA A 58 11.77 -5.87 9.87
N LEU A 59 12.23 -6.22 8.66
CA LEU A 59 12.80 -7.53 8.34
C LEU A 59 14.27 -7.35 7.96
N ASP A 60 15.11 -8.33 8.30
CA ASP A 60 16.51 -8.32 7.88
C ASP A 60 16.64 -8.55 6.36
N GLY A 61 17.58 -7.84 5.74
CA GLY A 61 17.86 -7.92 4.30
C GLY A 61 17.35 -6.71 3.51
N GLU A 62 17.44 -6.80 2.19
CA GLU A 62 16.99 -5.76 1.26
C GLU A 62 15.94 -6.31 0.30
N GLY A 63 14.75 -5.71 0.30
CA GLY A 63 13.72 -5.98 -0.69
C GLY A 63 13.79 -4.94 -1.80
N ASN A 64 14.47 -5.23 -2.91
CA ASN A 64 14.51 -4.34 -4.08
C ASN A 64 13.41 -4.69 -5.09
N ARG A 65 13.03 -3.72 -5.91
CA ARG A 65 12.09 -3.89 -7.03
C ARG A 65 12.73 -3.55 -8.36
N ILE A 66 12.33 -4.30 -9.39
CA ILE A 66 12.69 -4.06 -10.79
C ILE A 66 11.42 -3.84 -11.60
N TYR A 67 11.48 -2.96 -12.60
CA TYR A 67 10.37 -2.77 -13.54
C TYR A 67 10.36 -3.93 -14.54
N ASP A 68 9.24 -4.65 -14.60
CA ASP A 68 8.95 -5.65 -15.60
C ASP A 68 8.18 -5.00 -16.75
N SER A 69 8.79 -4.94 -17.93
CA SER A 69 8.20 -4.28 -19.11
C SER A 69 7.07 -5.07 -19.76
N GLU A 70 7.05 -6.39 -19.58
CA GLU A 70 5.97 -7.23 -20.13
C GLU A 70 4.70 -7.06 -19.31
N LEU A 71 4.86 -6.95 -17.98
CA LEU A 71 3.75 -6.75 -17.05
C LEU A 71 3.37 -5.27 -16.87
N GLY A 72 4.30 -4.36 -17.13
CA GLY A 72 4.13 -2.93 -16.84
C GLY A 72 4.13 -2.61 -15.34
N LEU A 73 4.81 -3.43 -14.52
CA LEU A 73 4.74 -3.37 -13.05
C LEU A 73 6.11 -3.39 -12.39
N ASN A 74 6.20 -2.79 -11.20
CA ASN A 74 7.37 -2.89 -10.33
C ASN A 74 7.25 -4.14 -9.45
N VAL A 75 7.96 -5.21 -9.82
CA VAL A 75 7.93 -6.50 -9.13
C VAL A 75 9.13 -6.64 -8.19
N PHE A 76 9.02 -7.51 -7.19
CA PHE A 76 10.15 -7.83 -6.33
C PHE A 76 11.27 -8.50 -7.13
N GLN A 77 12.50 -8.05 -6.92
CA GLN A 77 13.70 -8.74 -7.37
C GLN A 77 14.12 -9.74 -6.28
N LEU A 78 13.54 -10.93 -6.31
CA LEU A 78 13.92 -12.00 -5.39
C LEU A 78 15.04 -12.83 -6.01
N ASN A 79 16.10 -13.09 -5.23
CA ASN A 79 17.10 -14.08 -5.60
C ASN A 79 16.43 -15.46 -5.59
N LYS A 80 16.65 -16.24 -6.65
CA LYS A 80 16.31 -17.68 -6.66
C LYS A 80 17.38 -18.47 -5.93
#